data_AF-A0A2D6BRQ5-F1
#
_entry.id   AF-A0A2D6BRQ5-F1
#
_cell.length_a   1.000
_cell.length_b   1.000
_cell.length_c   1.000
_cell.angle_alpha   90.00
_cell.angle_beta   90.00
_cell.angle_gamma   90.00
#
_symmetry.space_group_name_H-M   'P 1'
#
loop_
_entity.id
_entity.type
_entity.pdbx_description
1 polymer ?
#
loop_
_entity_poly.entity_id
_entity_poly.type
_entity_poly.pdbx_seq_one_letter_code
_entity_poly.pdbx_strand_id
1 'polypeptide(L)'
;MSGEPRAVGLPPQGPGRRQSAICPILGGSVVVPRNKEVSMPIPITALYLAIFALFSGVLAFPAGKMRGQTGISVGDGGNPDLALAMRRHGNFVEYVPMLMIMFAALELNGASAGLLHGLGLALLVARVCHALGLKKDDMSSPLRGVGAGGTLLITVVAAGVLAWQFIQA
;
A
#
# COMPACT_ATOMS: atom_id res chain seq x y z
N MET A 1 -24.78 -57.35 -31.87
CA MET A 1 -25.11 -55.96 -32.23
C MET A 1 -25.08 -55.13 -30.96
N SER A 2 -24.10 -54.25 -30.89
CA SER A 2 -23.73 -53.38 -29.77
C SER A 2 -24.73 -52.24 -29.58
N GLY A 3 -25.17 -52.01 -28.35
CA GLY A 3 -25.88 -50.78 -27.97
C GLY A 3 -25.06 -50.04 -26.90
N GLU A 4 -24.45 -48.92 -27.27
CA GLU A 4 -23.74 -48.02 -26.35
C GLU A 4 -24.68 -47.44 -25.28
N PRO A 5 -24.20 -47.22 -24.04
CA PRO A 5 -24.92 -46.41 -23.06
C PRO A 5 -24.84 -44.93 -23.45
N ARG A 6 -26.00 -44.30 -23.66
CA ARG A 6 -26.13 -42.86 -23.92
C ARG A 6 -25.49 -42.05 -22.79
N ALA A 7 -24.51 -41.22 -23.13
CA ALA A 7 -23.99 -40.19 -22.26
C ALA A 7 -25.12 -39.23 -21.86
N VAL A 8 -25.47 -39.21 -20.57
CA VAL A 8 -26.34 -38.20 -19.97
C VAL A 8 -25.57 -36.88 -20.03
N GLY A 9 -25.97 -35.98 -20.93
CA GLY A 9 -25.39 -34.65 -21.04
C GLY A 9 -25.58 -33.89 -19.72
N LEU A 10 -24.47 -33.49 -19.10
CA LEU A 10 -24.50 -32.53 -18.00
C LEU A 10 -25.03 -31.19 -18.53
N PRO A 11 -25.96 -30.53 -17.81
CA PRO A 11 -26.45 -29.23 -18.23
C PRO A 11 -25.31 -28.18 -18.19
N PRO A 12 -25.35 -27.17 -19.07
CA PRO A 12 -24.32 -26.13 -19.10
C PRO A 12 -24.26 -25.40 -17.76
N GLN A 13 -23.07 -25.39 -17.16
CA GLN A 13 -22.80 -24.67 -15.91
C GLN A 13 -22.64 -23.18 -16.23
N GLY A 14 -23.74 -22.44 -16.24
CA GLY A 14 -23.72 -20.97 -16.29
C GLY A 14 -23.21 -20.37 -14.97
N PRO A 15 -22.62 -19.17 -14.99
CA PRO A 15 -22.10 -18.53 -13.79
C PRO A 15 -23.29 -18.07 -12.93
N GLY A 16 -23.40 -18.61 -11.70
CA GLY A 16 -24.34 -18.07 -10.70
C GLY A 16 -25.33 -19.05 -10.05
N ARG A 17 -25.21 -20.38 -10.21
CA ARG A 17 -26.16 -21.29 -9.55
C ARG A 17 -25.91 -21.37 -8.03
N ARG A 18 -26.92 -20.96 -7.24
CA ARG A 18 -27.01 -21.13 -5.78
C ARG A 18 -26.81 -22.60 -5.42
N GLN A 19 -25.76 -22.94 -4.66
CA GLN A 19 -25.68 -24.25 -4.02
C GLN A 19 -26.44 -24.16 -2.69
N SER A 20 -27.70 -24.57 -2.69
CA SER A 20 -28.39 -24.92 -1.45
C SER A 20 -28.03 -26.35 -1.11
N ALA A 21 -27.20 -26.57 -0.09
CA ALA A 21 -27.08 -27.89 0.51
C ALA A 21 -28.29 -28.08 1.44
N ILE A 22 -29.17 -29.02 1.09
CA ILE A 22 -30.30 -29.40 1.93
C ILE A 22 -29.77 -30.39 2.97
N CYS A 23 -29.83 -30.02 4.26
CA CYS A 23 -29.51 -30.93 5.35
C CYS A 23 -30.63 -31.99 5.44
N PRO A 24 -30.36 -33.30 5.37
CA PRO A 24 -31.42 -34.30 5.32
C PRO A 24 -32.16 -34.52 6.65
N ILE A 25 -31.73 -33.90 7.76
CA ILE A 25 -32.25 -34.18 9.12
C ILE A 25 -33.20 -33.07 9.63
N LEU A 26 -33.03 -31.82 9.19
CA LEU A 26 -33.96 -30.73 9.45
C LEU A 26 -34.24 -30.08 8.10
N GLY A 27 -35.50 -30.10 7.64
CA GLY A 27 -35.96 -29.51 6.37
C GLY A 27 -35.81 -27.98 6.25
N GLY A 28 -34.86 -27.38 6.94
CA GLY A 28 -34.43 -26.00 6.77
C GLY A 28 -33.30 -25.90 5.75
N SER A 29 -33.42 -24.95 4.83
CA SER A 29 -32.29 -24.51 4.01
C SER A 29 -31.30 -23.78 4.90
N VAL A 30 -30.15 -24.40 5.21
CA VAL A 30 -29.03 -23.67 5.80
C VAL A 30 -28.45 -22.79 4.70
N VAL A 31 -28.80 -21.50 4.73
CA VAL A 31 -28.13 -20.49 3.91
C VAL A 31 -26.74 -20.33 4.50
N VAL A 32 -25.77 -21.06 3.95
CA VAL A 32 -24.35 -20.80 4.20
C VAL A 32 -24.07 -19.41 3.60
N PRO A 33 -23.68 -18.40 4.40
CA PRO A 33 -23.28 -17.12 3.84
C PRO A 33 -22.09 -17.36 2.92
N ARG A 34 -22.31 -17.17 1.63
CA ARG A 34 -21.28 -17.18 0.59
C ARG A 34 -20.20 -16.19 1.04
N ASN A 35 -18.96 -16.66 1.03
CA ASN A 35 -17.74 -15.93 1.35
C ASN A 35 -17.92 -14.44 1.04
N LYS A 36 -17.69 -13.55 2.01
CA LYS A 36 -17.58 -12.11 1.72
C LYS A 36 -16.63 -11.98 0.53
N GLU A 37 -17.15 -11.60 -0.63
CA GLU A 37 -16.26 -11.11 -1.66
C GLU A 37 -15.54 -9.93 -1.03
N VAL A 38 -14.23 -10.08 -0.81
CA VAL A 38 -13.40 -9.00 -0.33
C VAL A 38 -13.29 -8.03 -1.50
N SER A 39 -14.33 -7.23 -1.68
CA SER A 39 -14.29 -6.09 -2.58
C SER A 39 -13.26 -5.14 -1.99
N MET A 40 -12.11 -5.06 -2.66
CA MET A 40 -11.08 -4.07 -2.34
C MET A 40 -11.45 -2.81 -3.13
N PRO A 41 -12.01 -1.76 -2.50
CA PRO A 41 -12.39 -0.55 -3.22
C PRO A 41 -11.17 0.25 -3.68
N ILE A 42 -10.01 0.05 -3.04
CA ILE A 42 -8.75 0.76 -3.31
C ILE A 42 -7.57 -0.21 -3.43
N PRO A 43 -7.60 -1.17 -4.39
CA PRO A 43 -6.61 -2.24 -4.48
C PRO A 43 -5.18 -1.71 -4.73
N ILE A 44 -5.02 -0.65 -5.52
CA ILE A 44 -3.70 -0.12 -5.89
C ILE A 44 -3.10 0.61 -4.69
N THR A 45 -3.87 1.46 -4.02
CA THR A 45 -3.43 2.14 -2.81
C THR A 45 -3.09 1.13 -1.71
N ALA A 46 -3.90 0.08 -1.53
CA ALA A 46 -3.63 -0.98 -0.55
C ALA A 46 -2.29 -1.69 -0.81
N LEU A 47 -1.97 -1.98 -2.07
CA LEU A 47 -0.68 -2.55 -2.47
C LEU A 47 0.49 -1.64 -2.05
N TYR A 48 0.45 -0.36 -2.43
CA TYR A 48 1.52 0.57 -2.08
C TYR A 48 1.60 0.81 -0.57
N LEU A 49 0.46 0.87 0.11
CA LEU A 49 0.40 1.02 1.57
C LEU A 49 1.11 -0.14 2.27
N ALA A 50 0.91 -1.39 1.81
CA ALA A 50 1.61 -2.56 2.34
C ALA A 50 3.12 -2.47 2.13
N ILE A 51 3.56 -2.08 0.92
CA ILE A 51 4.99 -1.91 0.60
C ILE A 51 5.61 -0.82 1.49
N PHE A 52 4.95 0.33 1.61
CA PHE A 52 5.42 1.45 2.41
C PHE A 52 5.42 1.15 3.91
N ALA A 53 4.47 0.35 4.40
CA ALA A 53 4.45 -0.10 5.79
C ALA A 53 5.68 -0.98 6.11
N LEU A 54 6.00 -1.94 5.25
CA LEU A 54 7.20 -2.77 5.39
C LEU A 54 8.47 -1.92 5.33
N PHE A 55 8.54 -0.99 4.37
CA PHE A 55 9.68 -0.10 4.24
C PHE A 55 9.86 0.82 5.45
N SER A 56 8.76 1.31 6.03
CA SER A 56 8.76 2.07 7.30
C SER A 56 9.42 1.28 8.42
N GLY A 57 9.09 -0.01 8.54
CA GLY A 57 9.67 -0.92 9.54
C GLY A 57 11.18 -1.10 9.34
N VAL A 58 11.63 -1.24 8.09
CA VAL A 58 13.06 -1.30 7.75
C VAL A 58 13.79 -0.02 8.18
N LEU A 59 13.18 1.15 7.99
CA LEU A 59 13.77 2.43 8.42
C LEU A 59 13.76 2.62 9.95
N ALA A 60 12.77 2.06 10.65
CA ALA A 60 12.67 2.14 12.11
C ALA A 60 13.68 1.24 12.83
N PHE A 61 14.01 0.09 12.24
CA PHE A 61 14.83 -0.94 12.87
C PHE A 61 16.21 -0.46 13.35
N PRO A 62 17.00 0.32 12.58
CA PRO A 62 18.29 0.83 13.04
C PRO A 62 18.18 1.69 14.31
N ALA A 63 17.16 2.56 14.41
CA ALA A 63 16.96 3.39 15.59
C ALA A 63 16.61 2.53 16.82
N GLY A 64 15.72 1.53 16.66
CA GLY A 64 15.38 0.60 17.73
C GLY A 64 16.56 -0.23 18.22
N LYS A 65 17.34 -0.78 17.27
CA LYS A 65 18.56 -1.54 17.57
C LYS A 65 19.57 -0.69 18.35
N MET A 66 19.83 0.54 17.90
CA MET A 66 20.78 1.43 18.59
C MET A 66 20.31 1.79 20.00
N ARG A 67 19.02 2.05 20.21
CA ARG A 67 18.47 2.31 21.56
C ARG A 67 18.69 1.14 22.52
N GLY A 68 18.48 -0.08 22.04
CA GLY A 68 18.74 -1.29 22.84
C GLY A 68 20.22 -1.45 23.20
N GLN A 69 21.13 -0.98 22.35
CA GLN A 69 22.58 -1.08 22.57
C GLN A 69 23.13 0.06 23.44
N THR A 70 22.60 1.27 23.32
CA THR A 70 23.12 2.46 24.01
C THR A 70 22.36 2.79 25.31
N GLY A 71 21.19 2.18 25.54
CA GLY A 71 20.33 2.50 26.69
C GLY A 71 19.67 3.89 26.60
N ILE A 72 19.73 4.55 25.45
CA ILE A 72 19.14 5.89 25.26
C ILE A 72 17.62 5.77 25.11
N SER A 73 16.90 6.21 26.15
CA SER A 73 15.43 6.13 26.20
C SER A 73 14.75 7.16 25.27
N VAL A 74 15.11 8.44 25.38
CA VAL A 74 14.49 9.55 24.64
C VAL A 74 15.55 10.41 23.97
N GLY A 75 15.24 10.96 22.80
CA GLY A 75 16.18 11.76 22.01
C GLY A 75 17.30 10.91 21.40
N ASP A 76 18.41 11.56 21.07
CA ASP A 76 19.59 10.93 20.46
C ASP A 76 20.74 10.71 21.46
N GLY A 77 20.66 11.26 22.67
CA GLY A 77 21.70 11.16 23.70
C GLY A 77 23.09 11.63 23.25
N GLY A 78 23.16 12.54 22.27
CA GLY A 78 24.42 12.99 21.68
C GLY A 78 25.02 12.02 20.65
N ASN A 79 24.33 10.93 20.29
CA ASN A 79 24.77 9.99 19.28
C ASN A 79 24.28 10.43 17.88
N PRO A 80 25.18 10.89 16.98
CA PRO A 80 24.80 11.40 15.66
C PRO A 80 24.21 10.31 14.75
N ASP A 81 24.57 9.04 14.93
CA ASP A 81 24.04 7.94 14.13
C ASP A 81 22.60 7.61 14.54
N LEU A 82 22.29 7.69 15.85
CA LEU A 82 20.92 7.56 16.35
C LEU A 82 20.05 8.72 15.83
N ALA A 83 20.56 9.96 15.87
CA ALA A 83 19.87 11.12 15.31
C ALA A 83 19.59 10.94 13.80
N LEU A 84 20.56 10.43 13.03
CA LEU A 84 20.40 10.16 11.61
C LEU A 84 19.34 9.08 11.34
N ALA A 85 19.36 7.96 12.07
CA ALA A 85 18.36 6.90 11.91
C ALA A 85 16.95 7.37 12.27
N MET A 86 16.81 8.12 13.38
CA MET A 86 15.54 8.75 13.75
C MET A 86 15.05 9.68 12.65
N ARG A 87 15.93 10.46 12.03
CA ARG A 87 15.54 11.40 10.96
C ARG A 87 15.18 10.69 9.65
N ARG A 88 15.83 9.57 9.31
CA ARG A 88 15.44 8.74 8.16
C ARG A 88 14.02 8.21 8.31
N HIS A 89 13.69 7.65 9.46
CA HIS A 89 12.34 7.17 9.76
C HIS A 89 11.33 8.33 9.91
N GLY A 90 11.69 9.39 10.62
CA GLY A 90 10.86 10.58 10.84
C GLY A 90 10.39 11.23 9.53
N ASN A 91 11.32 11.51 8.60
CA ASN A 91 10.93 12.03 7.29
C ASN A 91 9.97 11.08 6.55
N PHE A 92 10.15 9.77 6.68
CA PHE A 92 9.27 8.82 6.01
C PHE A 92 7.83 8.94 6.53
N VAL A 93 7.64 8.93 7.85
CA VAL A 93 6.32 8.98 8.48
C VAL A 93 5.64 10.34 8.39
N GLU A 94 6.40 11.42 8.18
CA GLU A 94 5.84 12.77 7.98
C GLU A 94 5.16 12.91 6.61
N TYR A 95 5.71 12.31 5.56
CA TYR A 95 5.24 12.55 4.20
C TYR A 95 4.47 11.38 3.57
N VAL A 96 4.88 10.13 3.81
CA VAL A 96 4.30 8.97 3.11
C VAL A 96 2.86 8.69 3.53
N PRO A 97 2.49 8.71 4.83
CA PRO A 97 1.10 8.52 5.24
C PRO A 97 0.15 9.54 4.62
N MET A 98 0.55 10.82 4.59
CA MET A 98 -0.24 11.88 3.94
C MET A 98 -0.47 11.57 2.45
N LEU A 99 0.60 11.20 1.73
CA LEU A 99 0.51 10.84 0.31
C LEU A 99 -0.38 9.61 0.08
N MET A 100 -0.34 8.61 0.97
CA MET A 100 -1.22 7.44 0.85
C MET A 100 -2.70 7.78 1.06
N ILE A 101 -3.01 8.74 1.92
CA ILE A 101 -4.38 9.27 2.06
C ILE A 101 -4.82 9.95 0.75
N MET A 102 -3.94 10.74 0.13
CA MET A 102 -4.22 11.37 -1.17
C MET A 102 -4.43 10.34 -2.28
N PHE A 103 -3.66 9.25 -2.29
CA PHE A 103 -3.81 8.17 -3.27
C PHE A 103 -5.13 7.43 -3.10
N ALA A 104 -5.52 7.15 -1.85
CA ALA A 104 -6.83 6.56 -1.57
C ALA A 104 -7.96 7.46 -2.11
N ALA A 105 -7.88 8.77 -1.87
CA ALA A 105 -8.86 9.71 -2.40
C ALA A 105 -8.87 9.74 -3.94
N LEU A 106 -7.70 9.74 -4.60
CA LEU A 106 -7.59 9.70 -6.05
C LEU A 106 -8.22 8.43 -6.64
N GLU A 107 -7.95 7.27 -6.03
CA GLU A 107 -8.48 5.98 -6.47
C GLU A 107 -10.00 5.89 -6.26
N LEU A 108 -10.51 6.40 -5.13
CA LEU A 108 -11.95 6.50 -4.87
C LEU A 108 -12.65 7.45 -5.86
N ASN A 109 -11.97 8.50 -6.32
CA ASN A 109 -12.46 9.42 -7.34
C ASN A 109 -12.31 8.87 -8.78
N GLY A 110 -11.87 7.61 -8.96
CA GLY A 110 -11.75 6.98 -10.27
C GLY A 110 -10.53 7.41 -11.08
N ALA A 111 -9.45 7.85 -10.43
CA ALA A 111 -8.19 8.11 -11.12
C ALA A 111 -7.69 6.86 -11.88
N SER A 112 -6.99 7.06 -13.00
CA SER A 112 -6.51 5.95 -13.82
C SER A 112 -5.46 5.12 -13.07
N ALA A 113 -5.52 3.79 -13.25
CA ALA A 113 -4.56 2.87 -12.65
C ALA A 113 -3.11 3.20 -13.04
N GLY A 114 -2.89 3.66 -14.28
CA GLY A 114 -1.57 4.08 -14.76
C GLY A 114 -1.01 5.28 -13.98
N LEU A 115 -1.84 6.26 -13.64
CA LEU A 115 -1.43 7.40 -12.81
C LEU A 115 -1.05 6.94 -11.40
N LEU A 116 -1.88 6.11 -10.76
CA LEU A 116 -1.63 5.63 -9.40
C LEU A 116 -0.35 4.79 -9.32
N HIS A 117 -0.13 3.88 -10.28
CA HIS A 117 1.11 3.10 -10.34
C HIS A 117 2.33 3.97 -10.63
N GLY A 118 2.21 4.94 -11.53
CA GLY A 118 3.27 5.89 -11.83
C GLY A 118 3.68 6.71 -10.61
N LEU A 119 2.71 7.30 -9.91
CA LEU A 119 2.96 8.07 -8.69
C LEU A 119 3.48 7.18 -7.55
N GLY A 120 2.96 5.97 -7.38
CA GLY A 120 3.38 5.04 -6.33
C GLY A 120 4.80 4.54 -6.50
N LEU A 121 5.17 4.15 -7.73
CA LEU A 121 6.54 3.74 -8.04
C LEU A 121 7.51 4.92 -7.92
N ALA A 122 7.15 6.09 -8.45
CA ALA A 122 7.97 7.30 -8.33
C ALA A 122 8.19 7.68 -6.86
N LEU A 123 7.16 7.55 -6.02
CA LEU A 123 7.26 7.81 -4.58
C LEU A 123 8.21 6.81 -3.92
N LEU A 124 8.09 5.53 -4.23
CA LEU A 124 8.97 4.50 -3.69
C LEU A 124 10.44 4.79 -4.02
N VAL A 125 10.73 5.10 -5.28
CA VAL A 125 12.08 5.47 -5.73
C VAL A 125 12.57 6.73 -5.00
N ALA A 126 11.75 7.78 -4.93
CA ALA A 126 12.10 9.01 -4.24
C ALA A 126 12.44 8.77 -2.76
N ARG A 127 11.72 7.88 -2.06
CA ARG A 127 12.02 7.55 -0.66
C ARG A 127 13.26 6.70 -0.47
N VAL A 128 13.51 5.76 -1.36
CA VAL A 128 14.76 4.99 -1.34
C VAL A 128 15.94 5.93 -1.58
N CYS A 129 15.88 6.79 -2.60
CA CYS A 129 16.91 7.79 -2.87
C CYS A 129 17.12 8.74 -1.69
N HIS A 130 16.04 9.24 -1.08
CA HIS A 130 16.14 10.12 0.08
C HIS A 130 16.79 9.43 1.29
N ALA A 131 16.37 8.20 1.61
CA ALA A 131 16.90 7.44 2.75
C ALA A 131 18.39 7.12 2.58
N LEU A 132 18.81 6.72 1.38
CA LEU A 132 20.22 6.45 1.04
C LEU A 132 21.04 7.75 0.94
N GLY A 133 20.44 8.83 0.46
CA GLY A 133 21.07 10.13 0.29
C GLY A 133 21.30 10.87 1.61
N LEU A 134 20.52 10.57 2.65
CA LEU A 134 20.64 11.23 3.96
C LEU A 134 21.86 10.70 4.71
N LYS A 135 22.91 11.53 4.79
CA LYS A 135 24.16 11.27 5.51
C LYS A 135 24.33 12.30 6.64
N LYS A 136 25.02 11.92 7.72
CA LYS A 136 25.25 12.79 8.88
C LYS A 136 26.17 13.99 8.58
N ASP A 137 27.21 13.78 7.76
CA ASP A 137 28.26 14.79 7.54
C ASP A 137 28.12 15.54 6.20
N ASP A 138 27.11 15.22 5.39
CA ASP A 138 26.98 15.73 4.03
C ASP A 138 25.54 16.17 3.73
N MET A 139 25.35 17.48 3.73
CA MET A 139 24.09 18.13 3.38
C MET A 139 23.88 18.23 1.86
N SER A 140 24.96 18.11 1.07
CA SER A 140 24.98 18.35 -0.38
C SER A 140 24.66 17.11 -1.24
N SER A 141 24.34 15.99 -0.61
CA SER A 141 24.04 14.73 -1.29
C SER A 141 22.94 14.91 -2.36
N PRO A 142 23.26 14.75 -3.66
CA PRO A 142 22.28 14.95 -4.74
C PRO A 142 21.10 13.98 -4.62
N LEU A 143 21.31 12.79 -4.05
CA LEU A 143 20.23 11.82 -3.77
C LEU A 143 19.22 12.35 -2.75
N ARG A 144 19.65 13.15 -1.77
CA ARG A 144 18.74 13.81 -0.82
C ARG A 144 17.88 14.85 -1.52
N GLY A 145 18.49 15.66 -2.39
CA GLY A 145 17.79 16.68 -3.19
C GLY A 145 16.76 16.07 -4.13
N VAL A 146 17.14 15.02 -4.87
CA VAL A 146 16.22 14.30 -5.78
C VAL A 146 15.10 13.62 -5.00
N GLY A 147 15.41 12.98 -3.86
CA GLY A 147 14.39 12.30 -3.05
C GLY A 147 13.39 13.27 -2.40
N ALA A 148 13.86 14.41 -1.89
CA ALA A 148 13.01 15.45 -1.31
C ALA A 148 12.20 16.20 -2.39
N GLY A 149 12.86 16.61 -3.47
CA GLY A 149 12.22 17.28 -4.60
C GLY A 149 11.20 16.38 -5.31
N GLY A 150 11.54 15.11 -5.52
CA GLY A 150 10.63 14.11 -6.11
C GLY A 150 9.41 13.86 -5.24
N THR A 151 9.60 13.76 -3.92
CA THR A 151 8.49 13.71 -2.96
C THR A 151 7.57 14.92 -3.09
N LEU A 152 8.14 16.12 -3.09
CA LEU A 152 7.37 17.36 -3.16
C LEU A 152 6.59 17.44 -4.47
N LEU A 153 7.24 17.11 -5.59
CA LEU A 153 6.62 17.08 -6.91
C LEU A 153 5.42 16.12 -6.92
N ILE A 154 5.57 14.91 -6.38
CA ILE A 154 4.48 13.93 -6.31
C ILE A 154 3.33 14.46 -5.46
N THR A 155 3.62 15.11 -4.31
CA THR A 155 2.59 15.74 -3.48
C THR A 155 1.84 16.83 -4.24
N VAL A 156 2.55 17.72 -4.95
CA VAL A 156 1.95 18.79 -5.73
C VAL A 156 1.09 18.23 -6.87
N VAL A 157 1.56 17.20 -7.58
CA VAL A 157 0.80 16.55 -8.63
C VAL A 157 -0.46 15.90 -8.06
N ALA A 158 -0.36 15.12 -6.99
CA ALA A 158 -1.51 14.48 -6.36
C ALA A 158 -2.53 15.52 -5.86
N ALA A 159 -2.07 16.60 -5.23
CA ALA A 159 -2.92 17.69 -4.77
C ALA A 159 -3.62 18.41 -5.94
N GLY A 160 -2.88 18.68 -7.02
CA GLY A 160 -3.41 19.33 -8.21
C GLY A 160 -4.47 18.48 -8.90
N VAL A 161 -4.26 17.16 -9.00
CA VAL A 161 -5.26 16.24 -9.58
C VAL A 161 -6.52 16.17 -8.70
N LEU A 162 -6.38 16.10 -7.37
CA LEU A 162 -7.52 16.15 -6.46
C LEU A 162 -8.30 17.47 -6.58
N ALA A 163 -7.61 18.60 -6.66
CA ALA A 163 -8.24 19.91 -6.85
C ALA A 163 -8.95 20.00 -8.21
N TRP A 164 -8.36 19.45 -9.27
CA TRP A 164 -8.98 19.38 -10.58
C TRP A 164 -10.25 18.51 -10.56
N GLN A 165 -10.22 17.35 -9.91
CA GLN A 165 -11.40 16.50 -9.74
C GLN A 165 -12.53 17.22 -8.99
N PHE A 166 -12.20 18.03 -7.97
CA PHE A 166 -13.19 18.82 -7.24
C PHE A 166 -13.88 19.87 -8.12
N ILE A 167 -13.16 20.51 -9.04
CA ILE A 167 -13.73 21.51 -9.96
C ILE A 167 -14.73 20.86 -10.94
N GLN A 168 -14.56 19.57 -11.22
CA GLN A 168 -15.36 18.81 -12.19
C GLN A 168 -16.52 18.04 -11.56
N ALA A 169 -16.64 18.04 -10.23
CA ALA A 169 -17.67 17.34 -9.46
C ALA A 169 -18.95 18.18 -9.33
#